data_AF-A0AAU0L9N6-F1
#
_entry.id   AF-A0AAU0L9N6-F1
#
_cell.length_a   1.000
_cell.length_b   1.000
_cell.length_c   1.000
_cell.angle_alpha   90.00
_cell.angle_beta   90.00
_cell.angle_gamma   90.00
#
_symmetry.space_group_name_H-M   'P 1'
#
loop_
_entity.id
_entity.type
_entity.pdbx_description
1 polymer ?
#
loop_
_entity_poly.entity_id
_entity_poly.type
_entity_poly.pdbx_seq_one_letter_code
_entity_poly.pdbx_strand_id
1 'polypeptide(L)' 'MSTPQTPYTPPSDCYRGTELQPHPGLPASRFYAFTLPSRVGGHLYYPAPARRIEPFSA' A
#
# COMPACT_ATOMS: atom_id res chain seq x y z
N MET A 1 -7.90 9.15 -17.24
CA MET A 1 -8.97 8.23 -16.81
C MET A 1 -8.29 6.95 -16.33
N SER A 2 -8.35 6.61 -15.03
CA SER A 2 -7.72 5.39 -14.50
C SER A 2 -8.63 4.21 -14.77
N THR A 3 -8.11 3.17 -15.42
CA THR A 3 -8.81 1.90 -15.56
C THR A 3 -9.05 1.27 -14.17
N PRO A 4 -10.20 0.63 -13.93
CA PRO A 4 -10.41 -0.14 -12.70
C PRO A 4 -9.43 -1.30 -12.70
N GLN A 5 -8.52 -1.32 -11.72
CA GLN A 5 -7.63 -2.48 -11.54
C GLN A 5 -8.48 -3.67 -11.12
N THR A 6 -8.43 -4.74 -11.90
CA THR A 6 -8.98 -6.04 -11.52
C THR A 6 -8.27 -6.53 -10.24
N PRO A 7 -9.00 -7.10 -9.27
CA PRO A 7 -8.39 -7.69 -8.10
C PRO A 7 -7.36 -8.75 -8.52
N TYR A 8 -6.14 -8.64 -7.99
CA TYR A 8 -5.10 -9.62 -8.24
C TYR A 8 -5.56 -11.00 -7.73
N THR A 9 -5.52 -12.00 -8.61
CA THR A 9 -5.80 -13.40 -8.25
C THR A 9 -4.48 -14.14 -8.24
N PRO A 10 -3.97 -14.59 -7.07
CA PRO A 10 -2.72 -15.32 -7.01
C PRO A 10 -2.83 -16.69 -7.71
N PRO A 11 -1.78 -17.14 -8.41
CA PRO A 11 -1.65 -18.51 -8.90
C PRO A 11 -1.86 -19.58 -7.83
N SER A 12 -2.26 -20.79 -8.23
CA SER A 12 -2.61 -21.88 -7.30
C SER A 12 -1.41 -22.43 -6.51
N ASP A 13 -0.19 -22.25 -7.02
CA ASP A 13 1.08 -22.65 -6.41
C ASP A 13 1.68 -21.55 -5.52
N CYS A 14 1.02 -20.40 -5.39
CA CYS A 14 1.50 -19.34 -4.53
C CYS A 14 1.48 -19.76 -3.07
N TYR A 15 2.53 -19.34 -2.37
CA TYR A 15 2.65 -19.49 -0.94
C TYR A 15 1.45 -18.84 -0.23
N ARG A 16 0.72 -19.65 0.54
CA ARG A 16 -0.52 -19.21 1.21
C ARG A 16 -0.29 -18.54 2.56
N GLY A 17 0.92 -18.67 3.13
CA GLY A 17 1.27 -18.06 4.42
C GLY A 17 0.49 -18.58 5.62
N THR A 18 -0.13 -19.77 5.53
CA THR A 18 -0.99 -20.33 6.60
C THR A 18 -0.23 -20.65 7.88
N GLU A 19 1.08 -20.89 7.80
CA GLU A 19 1.95 -21.09 8.96
C GLU A 19 2.50 -19.78 9.57
N LEU A 20 2.28 -18.63 8.93
CA LEU A 20 2.72 -17.34 9.46
C LEU A 20 1.84 -16.96 10.66
N GLN A 21 2.42 -17.06 11.84
CA GLN A 21 1.78 -16.63 13.08
C GLN A 21 1.94 -15.10 13.25
N PRO A 22 0.94 -14.40 13.82
CA PRO A 22 1.10 -13.03 14.26
C PRO A 22 2.28 -12.91 15.23
N HIS A 23 3.03 -11.81 15.13
CA HIS A 23 4.18 -11.59 16.02
C HIS A 23 3.71 -11.53 17.49
N PRO A 24 4.28 -12.34 18.40
CA PRO A 24 3.90 -12.30 19.81
C PRO A 24 4.31 -10.94 20.40
N GLY A 25 3.34 -10.18 20.92
CA GLY A 25 3.59 -8.90 21.58
C GLY A 25 3.54 -7.65 20.69
N LEU A 26 3.30 -7.77 19.38
CA LEU A 26 2.99 -6.62 18.53
C LEU A 26 1.52 -6.66 18.10
N PRO A 27 0.68 -5.72 18.54
CA PRO A 27 -0.71 -5.70 18.12
C PRO A 27 -0.80 -5.35 16.63
N ALA A 28 -1.80 -5.92 15.93
CA ALA A 28 -2.02 -5.73 14.50
C ALA A 28 -2.07 -4.24 14.09
N SER A 29 -2.58 -3.38 14.98
CA SER A 29 -2.63 -1.93 14.80
C SER A 29 -1.26 -1.26 14.65
N ARG A 30 -0.16 -1.91 15.04
CA ARG A 30 1.20 -1.42 14.79
C ARG A 30 1.70 -1.72 13.38
N PHE A 31 1.13 -2.71 12.72
CA PHE A 31 1.40 -3.01 11.32
C PHE A 31 0.51 -2.11 10.43
N TYR A 32 0.70 -0.79 10.57
CA TYR A 32 0.02 0.17 9.71
C TYR A 32 0.71 0.17 8.35
N ALA A 33 0.00 -0.26 7.32
CA ALA A 33 0.41 -0.01 5.95
C ALA A 33 0.25 1.49 5.69
N PHE A 34 1.35 2.23 5.69
CA PHE A 34 1.33 3.61 5.24
C PHE A 34 1.25 3.60 3.72
N THR A 35 0.17 4.16 3.19
CA THR A 35 0.08 4.45 1.78
C THR A 35 0.99 5.64 1.49
N LEU A 36 2.16 5.36 0.93
CA LEU A 36 3.15 6.38 0.60
C LEU A 36 2.67 7.27 -0.56
N PRO A 37 3.10 8.54 -0.61
CA PRO A 37 2.79 9.38 -1.75
C PRO A 37 3.50 8.89 -3.02
N SER A 38 2.77 8.82 -4.12
CA SER A 38 3.37 8.52 -5.43
C SER A 38 4.10 9.74 -5.96
N ARG A 39 5.31 9.56 -6.52
CA ARG A 39 6.05 10.63 -7.20
C ARG A 39 5.72 10.61 -8.69
N VAL A 40 5.07 11.66 -9.19
CA VAL A 40 4.71 11.80 -10.60
C VAL A 40 4.96 13.24 -11.04
N GLY A 41 5.76 13.43 -12.10
CA GLY A 41 5.91 14.74 -12.77
C GLY A 41 6.39 15.88 -11.86
N GLY A 42 7.27 15.63 -10.89
CA GLY A 42 7.75 16.66 -9.96
C GLY A 42 6.81 16.96 -8.79
N HIS A 43 5.80 16.12 -8.56
CA HIS A 43 4.85 16.27 -7.45
C HIS A 43 4.71 14.96 -6.65
N LEU A 44 4.39 15.09 -5.37
CA LEU A 44 3.97 14.01 -4.48
C LEU A 44 2.44 13.97 -4.39
N TYR A 45 1.87 12.82 -4.68
CA TYR A 45 0.43 12.57 -4.61
C TYR A 45 0.12 11.72 -3.39
N TYR A 46 -0.37 12.35 -2.34
CA TYR A 46 -0.73 11.65 -1.12
C TYR A 46 -2.10 10.99 -1.26
N PRO A 47 -2.23 9.73 -0.83
CA PRO A 47 -3.49 9.01 -0.84
C PRO A 47 -4.47 9.51 0.25
N ALA A 48 -5.69 8.97 0.25
CA ALA A 48 -6.77 9.32 1.19
C ALA A 48 -6.34 9.06 2.66
N PRO A 49 -6.94 9.76 3.65
CA PRO A 49 -8.10 10.67 3.55
C PRO A 49 -7.76 12.12 3.17
N ALA A 50 -6.50 12.54 3.32
CA ALA A 50 -6.13 13.94 3.11
C ALA A 50 -6.02 14.34 1.63
N ARG A 51 -5.75 13.40 0.71
CA ARG A 51 -5.58 13.62 -0.74
C ARG A 51 -4.92 14.98 -1.06
N ARG A 52 -3.68 15.15 -0.61
CA ARG A 52 -2.89 16.36 -0.86
C ARG A 52 -1.91 16.15 -2.01
N ILE A 53 -1.60 17.22 -2.74
CA ILE A 53 -0.59 17.23 -3.79
C ILE A 53 0.45 18.28 -3.40
N GLU A 54 1.72 17.89 -3.36
CA GLU A 54 2.83 18.79 -2.98
C GLU A 54 3.89 18.82 -4.09
N PRO A 55 4.54 19.96 -4.34
CA PRO A 55 5.73 19.99 -5.20
C PRO A 55 6.85 19.16 -4.56
N PHE A 56 7.46 18.30 -5.36
CA PHE A 56 8.64 17.53 -4.97
C PHE A 56 9.87 18.21 -5.56
N SER A 57 10.58 18.99 -4.73
CA SER A 57 11.93 19.44 -5.09
C SER A 57 12.85 18.22 -5.18
N ALA A 58 13.53 18.06 -6.31
CA ALA A 58 14.69 17.18 -6.40
C ALA A 58 15.85 17.75 -5.59
#